data_AF-A0A6M3XUX2-F1
#
_entry.id   AF-A0A6M3XUX2-F1
#
_cell.length_a   1.000
_cell.length_b   1.000
_cell.length_c   1.000
_cell.angle_alpha   90.00
_cell.angle_beta   90.00
_cell.angle_gamma   90.00
#
_symmetry.space_group_name_H-M   'P 1'
#
loop_
_entity.id
_entity.type
_entity.pdbx_description
1 polymer ?
#
loop_
_entity_poly.entity_id
_entity_poly.type
_entity_poly.pdbx_seq_one_letter_code
_entity_poly.pdbx_strand_id
1 'polypeptide(L)'
;MMKKLTDDEINALAEDIYRDRVFTSDHLRQGDLNMLPVIFMPLLFAGKKMIEKMQKDAPGMIYEHFSEAGLRSINGYPTFFSLHIVSKEDAKKVWDKFEQIKKAV
;
A
#
# COMPACT_ATOMS: atom_id res chain seq x y z
N MET A 1 0.44 -7.91 -15.49
CA MET A 1 1.62 -7.56 -14.70
C MET A 1 1.43 -6.15 -14.15
N MET A 2 1.75 -5.95 -12.88
CA MET A 2 1.82 -4.61 -12.26
C MET A 2 2.98 -3.80 -12.86
N LYS A 3 2.90 -2.46 -12.77
CA LYS A 3 4.00 -1.58 -13.18
C LYS A 3 5.20 -1.87 -12.28
N LYS A 4 6.38 -2.04 -12.88
CA LYS A 4 7.64 -2.14 -12.13
C LYS A 4 8.07 -0.75 -11.67
N LEU A 5 8.42 -0.62 -10.40
CA LEU A 5 8.91 0.65 -9.85
C LEU A 5 10.37 0.89 -10.28
N THR A 6 10.74 2.16 -10.46
CA THR A 6 12.15 2.56 -10.59
C THR A 6 12.84 2.53 -9.22
N ASP A 7 14.17 2.55 -9.22
CA ASP A 7 14.94 2.60 -7.97
C ASP A 7 14.64 3.90 -7.18
N ASP A 8 14.40 5.02 -7.87
CA ASP A 8 13.98 6.27 -7.25
C ASP A 8 12.59 6.16 -6.61
N GLU A 9 11.62 5.54 -7.29
CA GLU A 9 10.27 5.29 -6.74
C GLU A 9 10.34 4.36 -5.52
N ILE A 10 11.21 3.35 -5.54
CA ILE A 10 11.45 2.45 -4.40
C ILE A 10 12.04 3.20 -3.22
N ASN A 11 13.07 4.03 -3.45
CA ASN A 11 13.73 4.81 -2.41
C ASN A 11 12.76 5.83 -1.78
N ALA A 12 12.00 6.54 -2.61
CA ALA A 12 11.02 7.52 -2.15
C ALA A 12 9.93 6.87 -1.29
N LEU A 13 9.36 5.74 -1.75
CA LEU A 13 8.32 5.04 -1.00
C LEU A 13 8.84 4.50 0.34
N ALA A 14 10.06 3.95 0.36
CA ALA A 14 10.68 3.48 1.60
C ALA A 14 10.91 4.62 2.61
N GLU A 15 11.35 5.80 2.13
CA GLU A 15 11.49 6.99 2.98
C GLU A 15 10.15 7.50 3.51
N ASP A 16 9.12 7.54 2.67
CA ASP A 16 7.79 7.99 3.07
C ASP A 16 7.12 7.03 4.06
N ILE A 17 7.35 5.72 3.94
CA ILE A 17 6.96 4.74 4.97
C ILE A 17 7.72 5.00 6.27
N TYR A 18 9.05 5.20 6.22
CA TYR A 18 9.86 5.48 7.41
C TYR A 18 9.44 6.76 8.15
N ARG A 19 8.94 7.77 7.43
CA ARG A 19 8.49 9.05 7.98
C ARG A 19 7.00 9.09 8.34
N ASP A 20 6.32 7.94 8.36
CA ASP A 20 4.88 7.84 8.64
C ASP A 20 4.01 8.72 7.71
N ARG A 21 4.41 8.88 6.45
CA ARG A 21 3.65 9.66 5.43
C ARG A 21 2.72 8.82 4.57
N VAL A 22 2.90 7.50 4.61
CA VAL A 22 2.13 6.53 3.82
C VAL A 22 1.49 5.50 4.73
N PHE A 23 0.26 5.13 4.42
CA PHE A 23 -0.40 3.96 5.00
C PHE A 23 -0.27 2.77 4.05
N THR A 24 0.17 1.62 4.55
CA THR A 24 0.31 0.38 3.75
C THR A 24 -0.63 -0.71 4.25
N SER A 25 -0.95 -1.67 3.38
CA SER A 25 -1.66 -2.91 3.76
C SER A 25 -0.96 -3.69 4.87
N ASP A 26 0.36 -3.51 4.99
CA ASP A 26 1.20 -4.25 5.93
C ASP A 26 1.14 -3.65 7.34
N HIS A 27 0.57 -2.44 7.48
CA HIS A 27 0.23 -1.85 8.78
C HIS A 27 -1.02 -2.48 9.41
N LEU A 28 -1.80 -3.26 8.65
CA LEU A 28 -2.99 -3.94 9.15
C LEU A 28 -2.62 -5.19 9.96
N ARG A 29 -3.38 -5.43 11.02
CA ARG A 29 -3.36 -6.72 11.71
C ARG A 29 -3.95 -7.78 10.79
N GLN A 30 -3.50 -9.03 10.91
CA GLN A 30 -3.99 -10.13 10.08
C GLN A 30 -5.53 -10.31 10.13
N GLY A 31 -6.14 -10.05 11.30
CA GLY A 31 -7.60 -10.11 11.48
C GLY A 31 -8.38 -8.98 10.79
N ASP A 32 -7.69 -7.92 10.35
CA ASP A 32 -8.27 -6.69 9.81
C ASP A 32 -8.16 -6.60 8.28
N LEU A 33 -7.58 -7.61 7.61
CA LEU A 33 -7.38 -7.60 6.15
C LEU A 33 -8.71 -7.52 5.36
N ASN A 34 -9.81 -7.99 5.96
CA ASN A 34 -11.16 -7.84 5.40
C ASN A 34 -11.61 -6.37 5.31
N MET A 35 -10.93 -5.45 5.99
CA MET A 35 -11.23 -4.01 5.95
C MET A 35 -10.53 -3.28 4.81
N LEU A 36 -9.63 -3.94 4.05
CA LEU A 36 -8.97 -3.35 2.88
C LEU A 36 -9.94 -2.65 1.91
N PRO A 37 -11.13 -3.20 1.58
CA PRO A 37 -12.07 -2.52 0.69
C PRO A 37 -12.68 -1.23 1.25
N VAL A 38 -12.76 -1.10 2.58
CA VAL A 38 -13.27 0.11 3.23
C VAL A 38 -12.15 1.14 3.41
N ILE A 39 -10.92 0.69 3.65
CA ILE A 39 -9.73 1.53 3.76
C ILE A 39 -9.34 2.08 2.40
N PHE A 40 -9.33 1.25 1.36
CA PHE A 40 -9.05 1.63 -0.02
C PHE A 40 -10.32 1.46 -0.84
N MET A 41 -11.18 2.48 -0.81
CA MET A 41 -12.52 2.45 -1.40
C MET A 41 -12.58 1.99 -2.86
N PRO A 42 -11.59 2.26 -3.73
CA PRO A 42 -11.58 1.71 -5.09
C PRO A 42 -11.66 0.17 -5.16
N LEU A 43 -11.22 -0.55 -4.12
CA LEU A 43 -11.34 -2.01 -4.04
C LEU A 43 -12.79 -2.47 -3.85
N LEU A 44 -13.63 -1.70 -3.14
CA LEU A 44 -15.05 -2.01 -2.97
C LEU A 44 -15.79 -1.95 -4.31
N PHE A 45 -15.37 -1.04 -5.19
CA PHE A 45 -15.93 -0.84 -6.52
C PHE A 45 -15.12 -1.55 -7.62
N ALA A 46 -14.16 -2.41 -7.24
CA ALA A 46 -13.32 -3.10 -8.21
C ALA A 46 -14.18 -4.03 -9.07
N GLY A 47 -14.24 -3.73 -10.38
CA GLY A 47 -14.90 -4.60 -11.34
C GLY A 47 -14.18 -5.96 -11.46
N LYS A 48 -14.90 -6.97 -11.98
CA LYS A 48 -14.42 -8.35 -12.16
C LYS A 48 -13.00 -8.43 -12.77
N LYS A 49 -12.69 -7.59 -13.76
CA LYS A 49 -11.38 -7.53 -14.43
C LYS A 49 -10.23 -7.14 -13.48
N MET A 50 -10.46 -6.22 -12.55
CA MET A 50 -9.45 -5.81 -11.58
C MET A 50 -9.23 -6.90 -10.52
N ILE A 51 -10.31 -7.54 -10.07
CA ILE A 51 -10.26 -8.69 -9.17
C ILE A 51 -9.47 -9.84 -9.81
N GLU A 52 -9.79 -10.21 -11.05
CA GLU A 52 -9.08 -11.26 -11.78
C GLU A 52 -7.59 -10.92 -11.95
N LYS A 53 -7.27 -9.65 -12.21
CA LYS A 53 -5.87 -9.19 -12.31
C LYS A 53 -5.14 -9.37 -10.97
N MET A 54 -5.76 -8.98 -9.86
CA MET A 54 -5.20 -9.16 -8.51
C MET A 54 -5.11 -10.64 -8.10
N GLN A 55 -6.01 -11.49 -8.56
CA GLN A 55 -5.94 -12.93 -8.29
C GLN A 55 -4.81 -13.59 -9.09
N LYS A 56 -4.63 -13.20 -10.35
CA LYS A 56 -3.56 -13.71 -11.21
C LYS A 56 -2.17 -13.23 -10.77
N ASP A 57 -2.10 -11.98 -10.31
CA ASP A 57 -0.88 -11.29 -9.93
C ASP A 57 -1.14 -10.60 -8.58
N ALA A 58 -1.03 -11.39 -7.51
CA ALA A 58 -1.34 -10.94 -6.16
C ALA A 58 -0.43 -9.78 -5.75
N PRO A 59 -0.99 -8.65 -5.26
CA PRO A 59 -0.19 -7.52 -4.85
C PRO A 59 0.74 -7.88 -3.69
N GLY A 60 1.94 -7.31 -3.71
CA GLY A 60 2.86 -7.38 -2.58
C GLY A 60 2.52 -6.38 -1.50
N MET A 61 2.02 -5.22 -1.90
CA MET A 61 1.61 -4.14 -1.00
C MET A 61 0.58 -3.24 -1.70
N ILE A 62 -0.41 -2.78 -0.94
CA ILE A 62 -1.30 -1.69 -1.34
C ILE A 62 -0.99 -0.51 -0.42
N TYR A 63 -0.91 0.69 -0.95
CA TYR A 63 -0.63 1.87 -0.12
C TYR A 63 -1.32 3.13 -0.62
N GLU A 64 -1.39 4.13 0.24
CA GLU A 64 -1.73 5.50 -0.12
C GLU A 64 -1.07 6.51 0.84
N HIS A 65 -0.81 7.72 0.38
CA HIS A 65 -0.32 8.81 1.21
C HIS A 65 -1.40 9.31 2.17
N PHE A 66 -1.03 9.58 3.43
CA PHE A 66 -1.97 10.13 4.41
C PHE A 66 -2.55 11.50 4.01
N SER A 67 -1.87 12.26 3.13
CA SER A 67 -2.40 13.50 2.55
C SER A 67 -3.68 13.29 1.73
N GLU A 68 -3.88 12.09 1.20
CA GLU A 68 -5.06 11.71 0.40
C GLU A 68 -6.16 11.05 1.27
N ALA A 69 -5.97 10.99 2.58
CA ALA A 69 -6.96 10.43 3.49
C ALA A 69 -8.21 11.33 3.57
N GLY A 70 -9.38 10.70 3.49
CA GLY A 70 -10.67 11.37 3.68
C GLY A 70 -10.92 11.78 5.14
N LEU A 71 -11.93 12.62 5.34
CA LEU A 71 -12.26 13.25 6.63
C LEU A 71 -12.64 12.29 7.78
N ARG A 72 -12.88 10.99 7.51
CA ARG A 72 -13.43 10.06 8.50
C ARG A 72 -12.69 8.72 8.56
N SER A 73 -12.39 8.31 9.78
CA SER A 73 -12.09 6.94 10.19
C SER A 73 -13.24 6.43 11.09
N ILE A 74 -13.77 5.23 10.84
CA ILE A 74 -14.83 4.63 11.67
C ILE A 74 -14.23 3.67 12.72
N ASN A 75 -13.04 3.15 12.46
CA ASN A 75 -12.42 2.02 13.18
C ASN A 75 -10.93 2.26 13.53
N GLY A 76 -10.46 3.50 13.42
CA GLY A 76 -9.06 3.87 13.65
C GLY A 76 -8.17 3.80 12.39
N TYR A 77 -8.66 3.27 11.26
CA TYR A 77 -7.95 3.29 9.99
C TYR A 77 -8.39 4.45 9.08
N PRO A 78 -7.48 5.05 8.30
CA PRO A 78 -7.84 6.04 7.30
C PRO A 78 -8.75 5.45 6.21
N THR A 79 -9.49 6.31 5.52
CA THR A 79 -10.25 5.95 4.31
C THR A 79 -9.65 6.70 3.13
N PHE A 80 -9.32 6.00 2.05
CA PHE A 80 -8.74 6.55 0.83
C PHE A 80 -9.67 6.34 -0.36
N PHE A 81 -9.75 7.35 -1.23
CA PHE A 81 -10.50 7.30 -2.49
C PHE A 81 -9.60 6.94 -3.69
N SER A 82 -8.33 6.70 -3.43
CA SER A 82 -7.31 6.22 -4.36
C SER A 82 -6.48 5.12 -3.69
N LEU A 83 -5.65 4.44 -4.49
CA LEU A 83 -4.67 3.48 -4.00
C LEU A 83 -3.56 3.30 -5.02
N HIS A 84 -2.41 2.89 -4.53
CA HIS A 84 -1.30 2.39 -5.31
C HIS A 84 -1.07 0.90 -5.05
N ILE A 85 -0.71 0.16 -6.09
CA ILE A 85 -0.46 -1.29 -6.00
C ILE A 85 0.99 -1.56 -6.38
N VAL A 86 1.71 -2.25 -5.49
CA VAL A 86 3.10 -2.67 -5.68
C VAL A 86 3.17 -4.19 -5.85
N SER A 87 4.00 -4.65 -6.78
CA SER A 87 4.28 -6.07 -6.97
C SER A 87 4.96 -6.68 -5.76
N LYS A 88 4.96 -8.01 -5.66
CA LYS A 88 5.70 -8.72 -4.59
C LYS A 88 7.20 -8.46 -4.66
N GLU A 89 7.77 -8.43 -5.87
CA GLU A 89 9.20 -8.19 -6.01
C GLU A 89 9.60 -6.78 -5.58
N ASP A 90 8.82 -5.76 -5.96
CA ASP A 90 9.15 -4.38 -5.63
C ASP A 90 8.80 -4.05 -4.17
N ALA A 91 7.73 -4.62 -3.61
CA ALA A 91 7.42 -4.48 -2.19
C ALA A 91 8.57 -5.02 -1.31
N LYS A 92 9.19 -6.14 -1.70
CA LYS A 92 10.38 -6.65 -1.02
C LYS A 92 11.52 -5.62 -1.04
N LYS A 93 11.81 -5.01 -2.19
CA LYS A 93 12.88 -4.01 -2.31
C LYS A 93 12.60 -2.76 -1.47
N VAL A 94 11.35 -2.33 -1.41
CA VAL A 94 10.91 -1.21 -0.58
C VAL A 94 11.20 -1.53 0.90
N TRP A 95 10.81 -2.71 1.39
CA TRP A 95 11.09 -3.11 2.77
C TRP A 95 12.59 -3.27 3.05
N ASP A 96 13.35 -3.86 2.13
CA ASP A 96 14.81 -3.94 2.25
C ASP A 96 15.43 -2.53 2.37
N LYS A 97 14.92 -1.54 1.63
CA LYS A 97 15.39 -0.16 1.68
C LYS A 97 14.95 0.56 2.97
N PHE A 98 13.72 0.35 3.41
CA PHE A 98 13.21 0.84 4.69
C PHE A 98 14.12 0.39 5.84
N GLU A 99 14.52 -0.89 5.87
CA GLU A 99 15.43 -1.42 6.88
C GLU A 99 16.84 -0.81 6.81
N GLN A 100 17.32 -0.45 5.60
CA GLN A 100 18.58 0.29 5.47
C GLN A 100 18.47 1.71 6.05
N ILE A 101 17.38 2.42 5.76
CA ILE A 101 17.13 3.77 6.31
C ILE A 101 17.07 3.72 7.83
N LYS A 102 16.31 2.77 8.39
CA LYS A 102 16.16 2.58 9.83
C LYS A 102 17.48 2.30 10.56
N LYS A 103 18.45 1.64 9.91
CA LYS A 103 19.77 1.36 10.49
C LYS A 103 20.76 2.53 10.37
N ALA A 104 20.49 3.48 9.49
CA ALA A 104 21.36 4.63 9.23
C ALA A 104 21.04 5.85 10.13
N VAL A 105 19.98 5.76 10.93
CA VAL A 105 19.54 6.77 11.91
C VAL A 105 19.72 6.21 13.32
#